data_AF-A0A7Y5Q5C9-F1
#
_entry.id   AF-A0A7Y5Q5C9-F1
#
_cell.length_a   1.000
_cell.length_b   1.000
_cell.length_c   1.000
_cell.angle_alpha   90.00
_cell.angle_beta   90.00
_cell.angle_gamma   90.00
#
_symmetry.space_group_name_H-M   'P 1'
#
loop_
_entity.id
_entity.type
_entity.pdbx_description
1 polymer ?
#
loop_
_entity_poly.entity_id
_entity_poly.type
_entity_poly.pdbx_seq_one_letter_code
_entity_poly.pdbx_strand_id
1 'polypeptide(L)'
;MIHCRLLVLLAVASRLLASTVVLDLPPWQERPRTEPDRAGQVLRTRSATLGLGAVSYGVVYRATTKTSEPAYLDLGEGPVGMMGPVSEGWYQGGFIVTTLNGQRLDSVPLSSFSPAETGSRALVDLVWHHPSADLRYRFGGLAGGDCLLLQIDVEPKTAVKSFEVRLVAYPSFFTGWHKRAGARRTLTPGGLTEEGQTKEFASAEGWYALLYDEVFDPARGEGTGACAVTVLPDGLEKVRIEPRSYPSYVTLVARPEARRLKLAFWKFNKEPNAAILARFPALAQTTRELLAGLDFSPRSLSTFDFDEVAKMATRAGESAALGAVLNPRLAELRAWLEQTSSVAQGQPGIASTEAFLAGREEFQELLWQARLAELLDF
;
A
#
# COMPACT_ATOMS: atom_id res chain seq x y z
N MET A 1 9.98 -39.20 -19.54
CA MET A 1 8.78 -38.35 -19.66
C MET A 1 7.87 -38.35 -18.41
N ILE A 2 7.85 -39.40 -17.56
CA ILE A 2 6.97 -39.45 -16.37
C ILE A 2 7.46 -38.55 -15.22
N HIS A 3 8.78 -38.41 -15.02
CA HIS A 3 9.35 -37.55 -13.96
C HIS A 3 9.13 -36.04 -14.19
N CYS A 4 9.00 -35.59 -15.44
CA CYS A 4 8.79 -34.18 -15.75
C CYS A 4 7.34 -33.74 -15.47
N ARG A 5 6.36 -34.66 -15.55
CA ARG A 5 4.95 -34.38 -15.22
C ARG A 5 4.69 -34.33 -13.71
N LEU A 6 5.42 -35.10 -12.92
CA LEU A 6 5.25 -35.13 -11.46
C LEU A 6 5.74 -33.83 -10.78
N LEU A 7 6.83 -33.24 -11.30
CA LEU A 7 7.36 -31.95 -10.83
C LEU A 7 6.44 -30.76 -11.14
N VAL A 8 5.76 -30.77 -12.29
CA VAL A 8 4.76 -29.75 -12.63
C VAL A 8 3.51 -29.86 -11.73
N LEU A 9 3.07 -31.09 -11.42
CA LEU A 9 1.94 -31.33 -10.51
C LEU A 9 2.23 -30.89 -9.07
N LEU A 10 3.44 -31.12 -8.56
CA LEU A 10 3.87 -30.63 -7.23
C LEU A 10 3.99 -29.10 -7.18
N ALA A 11 4.50 -28.45 -8.23
CA ALA A 11 4.58 -26.98 -8.28
C ALA A 11 3.20 -26.31 -8.35
N VAL A 12 2.23 -26.94 -9.01
CA VAL A 12 0.82 -26.46 -9.04
C VAL A 12 0.12 -26.73 -7.71
N ALA A 13 0.35 -27.88 -7.07
CA ALA A 13 -0.23 -28.20 -5.76
C ALA A 13 0.27 -27.26 -4.64
N SER A 14 1.54 -26.86 -4.65
CA SER A 14 2.09 -25.93 -3.66
C SER A 14 1.50 -24.50 -3.77
N ARG A 15 1.08 -24.07 -4.97
CA ARG A 15 0.38 -22.80 -5.16
C ARG A 15 -1.07 -22.83 -4.68
N LEU A 16 -1.67 -24.02 -4.55
CA LEU A 16 -3.04 -24.23 -4.09
C LEU A 16 -3.19 -24.32 -2.57
N LEU A 17 -2.08 -24.32 -1.80
CA LEU A 17 -2.11 -24.51 -0.34
C LEU A 17 -2.17 -23.21 0.48
N ALA A 18 -1.80 -22.06 -0.09
CA ALA A 18 -1.96 -20.78 0.60
C ALA A 18 -3.41 -20.30 0.45
N SER A 19 -4.28 -20.66 1.40
CA SER A 19 -5.65 -20.12 1.48
C SER A 19 -5.71 -18.74 2.14
N THR A 20 -4.60 -18.31 2.75
CA THR A 20 -4.54 -17.13 3.63
C THR A 20 -3.25 -16.36 3.38
N VAL A 21 -3.36 -15.03 3.38
CA VAL A 21 -2.21 -14.10 3.41
C VAL A 21 -1.80 -13.89 4.86
N VAL A 22 -0.51 -14.05 5.14
CA VAL A 22 0.06 -13.74 6.46
C VAL A 22 0.37 -12.25 6.50
N LEU A 23 -0.31 -11.51 7.39
CA LEU A 23 0.00 -10.10 7.67
C LEU A 23 0.71 -10.01 9.03
N ASP A 24 1.94 -9.53 9.01
CA ASP A 24 2.68 -9.15 10.22
C ASP A 24 2.85 -7.63 10.25
N LEU A 25 2.45 -7.00 11.35
CA LEU A 25 2.53 -5.56 11.57
C LEU A 25 3.00 -5.30 13.00
N PRO A 26 4.31 -5.40 13.28
CA PRO A 26 4.87 -5.13 14.59
C PRO A 26 4.53 -3.71 15.10
N PRO A 27 4.67 -3.49 16.43
CA PRO A 27 4.52 -2.17 17.02
C PRO A 27 5.55 -1.19 16.45
N TRP A 28 5.32 0.09 16.71
CA TRP A 28 6.27 1.15 16.38
C TRP A 28 7.62 0.91 17.05
N GLN A 29 8.69 1.13 16.29
CA GLN A 29 10.05 1.19 16.78
C GLN A 29 10.51 2.65 16.81
N GLU A 30 11.05 3.07 17.94
CA GLU A 30 11.56 4.43 18.13
C GLU A 30 13.03 4.37 18.54
N ARG A 31 13.87 5.08 17.80
CA ARG A 31 15.32 5.13 18.06
C ARG A 31 15.78 6.59 18.12
N PRO A 32 16.28 7.06 19.27
CA PRO A 32 16.94 8.36 19.34
C PRO A 32 18.08 8.44 18.32
N ARG A 33 18.23 9.59 17.67
CA ARG A 33 19.40 9.89 16.84
C ARG A 33 20.56 10.30 17.75
N THR A 34 21.70 9.64 17.56
CA THR A 34 22.88 9.81 18.40
C THR A 34 23.91 10.74 17.79
N GLU A 35 23.73 11.15 16.53
CA GLU A 35 24.61 12.09 15.87
C GLU A 35 24.50 13.48 16.53
N PRO A 36 25.61 14.21 16.76
CA PRO A 36 25.58 15.51 17.44
C PRO A 36 24.65 16.54 16.79
N ASP A 37 24.56 16.55 15.46
CA ASP A 37 23.68 17.42 14.66
C ASP A 37 22.22 16.99 14.67
N ARG A 38 21.92 15.80 15.22
CA ARG A 38 20.60 15.18 15.30
C ARG A 38 20.10 15.00 16.73
N ALA A 39 20.76 15.61 17.71
CA ALA A 39 20.35 15.57 19.10
C ALA A 39 18.87 15.99 19.27
N GLY A 40 18.11 15.24 20.07
CA GLY A 40 16.68 15.47 20.30
C GLY A 40 15.75 14.96 19.19
N GLN A 41 16.29 14.36 18.12
CA GLN A 41 15.51 13.73 17.06
C GLN A 41 15.28 12.23 17.35
N VAL A 42 14.13 11.71 16.97
CA VAL A 42 13.74 10.31 17.11
C VAL A 42 13.36 9.76 15.74
N LEU A 43 14.04 8.69 15.30
CA LEU A 43 13.64 7.92 14.14
C LEU A 43 12.51 6.98 14.54
N ARG A 44 11.33 7.19 13.95
CA ARG A 44 10.16 6.32 14.09
C ARG A 44 10.07 5.41 12.87
N THR A 45 10.00 4.10 13.11
CA THR A 45 9.88 3.08 12.06
C THR A 45 8.73 2.14 12.37
N ARG A 46 7.97 1.77 11.35
CA ARG A 46 7.02 0.66 11.41
C ARG A 46 6.97 -0.03 10.06
N SER A 47 6.71 -1.33 10.06
CA SER A 47 6.65 -2.11 8.82
C SER A 47 5.50 -3.08 8.84
N ALA A 48 4.92 -3.33 7.67
CA ALA A 48 3.99 -4.42 7.41
C ALA A 48 4.64 -5.43 6.48
N THR A 49 4.49 -6.73 6.76
CA THR A 49 4.92 -7.82 5.89
C THR A 49 3.70 -8.60 5.43
N LEU A 50 3.53 -8.75 4.11
CA LEU A 50 2.46 -9.52 3.47
C LEU A 50 3.04 -10.77 2.82
N GLY A 51 2.87 -11.92 3.48
CA GLY A 51 3.24 -13.22 2.95
C GLY A 51 2.15 -13.79 2.04
N LEU A 52 2.40 -13.85 0.73
CA LEU A 52 1.44 -14.24 -0.31
C LEU A 52 1.54 -15.73 -0.69
N GLY A 53 2.29 -16.53 0.08
CA GLY A 53 2.67 -17.89 -0.26
C GLY A 53 4.13 -17.95 -0.71
N ALA A 54 4.37 -17.98 -2.03
CA ALA A 54 5.72 -18.12 -2.57
C ALA A 54 6.60 -16.86 -2.45
N VAL A 55 5.99 -15.70 -2.19
CA VAL A 55 6.68 -14.41 -2.06
C VAL A 55 6.14 -13.65 -0.85
N SER A 56 7.00 -12.81 -0.26
CA SER A 56 6.62 -11.90 0.81
C SER A 56 7.08 -10.48 0.48
N TYR A 57 6.17 -9.52 0.66
CA TYR A 57 6.44 -8.11 0.43
C TYR A 57 6.42 -7.35 1.76
N GLY A 58 7.47 -6.56 2.01
CA GLY A 58 7.54 -5.67 3.16
C GLY A 58 7.30 -4.22 2.73
N VAL A 59 6.38 -3.53 3.40
CA VAL A 59 6.19 -2.07 3.32
C VAL A 59 6.69 -1.47 4.62
N VAL A 60 7.46 -0.38 4.54
CA VAL A 60 8.00 0.29 5.72
C VAL A 60 7.68 1.77 5.68
N TYR A 61 7.31 2.32 6.83
CA TYR A 61 7.29 3.75 7.09
C TYR A 61 8.47 4.13 7.98
N ARG A 62 9.22 5.17 7.60
CA ARG A 62 10.35 5.73 8.37
C ARG A 62 10.29 7.25 8.34
N ALA A 63 10.29 7.88 9.49
CA ALA A 63 10.46 9.33 9.56
C ALA A 63 11.16 9.75 10.84
N THR A 64 11.91 10.83 10.78
CA THR A 64 12.57 11.40 11.95
C THR A 64 11.77 12.60 12.45
N THR A 65 11.37 12.56 13.72
CA THR A 65 10.58 13.61 14.39
C THR A 65 11.40 14.27 15.50
N LYS A 66 10.98 15.44 16.00
CA LYS A 66 11.53 16.06 17.22
C LYS A 66 10.49 16.07 18.31
N THR A 67 10.85 15.62 19.51
CA THR A 67 9.92 15.62 20.66
C THR A 67 9.46 17.02 21.04
N SER A 68 10.36 18.02 20.91
CA SER A 68 10.06 19.43 21.20
C SER A 68 9.21 20.13 20.13
N GLU A 69 9.07 19.52 18.94
CA GLU A 69 8.40 20.12 17.79
C GLU A 69 7.67 19.01 17.02
N PRO A 70 6.45 18.61 17.43
CA PRO A 70 5.73 17.47 16.85
C PRO A 70 5.44 17.60 15.35
N ALA A 71 5.44 18.83 14.82
CA ALA A 71 5.28 19.11 13.39
C ALA A 71 6.58 18.92 12.58
N TYR A 72 7.74 18.84 13.24
CA TYR A 72 9.01 18.60 12.56
C TYR A 72 9.05 17.18 11.99
N LEU A 73 9.38 17.09 10.70
CA LEU A 73 9.50 15.84 9.98
C LEU A 73 10.70 15.91 9.04
N ASP A 74 11.71 15.09 9.32
CA ASP A 74 12.76 14.79 8.33
C ASP A 74 12.47 13.44 7.69
N LEU A 75 12.15 13.52 6.39
CA LEU A 75 11.78 12.40 5.54
C LEU A 75 12.99 11.68 4.94
N GLY A 76 14.20 12.25 5.03
CA GLY A 76 15.36 11.78 4.28
C GLY A 76 15.04 11.65 2.79
N GLU A 77 15.07 10.43 2.27
CA GLU A 77 14.78 10.12 0.85
C GLU A 77 13.29 9.86 0.58
N GLY A 78 12.47 9.72 1.62
CA GLY A 78 11.03 9.50 1.55
C GLY A 78 10.55 8.59 2.69
N PRO A 79 9.30 8.75 3.16
CA PRO A 79 8.85 8.02 4.33
C PRO A 79 8.47 6.57 4.03
N VAL A 80 8.04 6.23 2.82
CA VAL A 80 7.47 4.91 2.50
C VAL A 80 8.40 4.09 1.61
N GLY A 81 8.80 2.91 2.07
CA GLY A 81 9.73 2.00 1.43
C GLY A 81 9.17 0.60 1.14
N MET A 82 9.79 -0.11 0.19
CA MET A 82 9.52 -1.54 -0.08
C MET A 82 10.75 -2.40 0.24
N MET A 83 10.69 -3.20 1.31
CA MET A 83 11.84 -3.93 1.88
C MET A 83 12.10 -5.30 1.25
N GLY A 84 11.05 -5.97 0.75
CA GLY A 84 11.13 -7.35 0.25
C GLY A 84 10.50 -7.51 -1.12
N PRO A 85 10.72 -8.64 -1.81
CA PRO A 85 11.55 -9.81 -1.41
C PRO A 85 13.08 -9.60 -1.49
N VAL A 86 13.55 -8.51 -2.09
CA VAL A 86 14.98 -8.12 -2.14
C VAL A 86 15.15 -6.63 -1.86
N SER A 87 16.37 -6.22 -1.52
CA SER A 87 16.70 -4.81 -1.23
C SER A 87 16.64 -3.91 -2.46
N GLU A 88 17.09 -4.39 -3.61
CA GLU A 88 17.05 -3.67 -4.89
C GLU A 88 15.63 -3.70 -5.50
N GLY A 89 15.48 -3.09 -6.68
CA GLY A 89 14.18 -2.82 -7.27
C GLY A 89 13.52 -1.62 -6.61
N TRP A 90 12.24 -1.70 -6.24
CA TRP A 90 11.54 -0.62 -5.54
C TRP A 90 12.22 -0.25 -4.21
N TYR A 91 12.50 1.04 -4.03
CA TYR A 91 13.39 1.49 -2.96
C TYR A 91 12.86 1.29 -1.53
N GLN A 92 13.69 0.77 -0.63
CA GLN A 92 13.31 0.58 0.77
C GLN A 92 13.25 1.86 1.63
N GLY A 93 13.74 3.00 1.11
CA GLY A 93 13.84 4.27 1.85
C GLY A 93 13.05 5.42 1.23
N GLY A 94 12.03 5.15 0.41
CA GLY A 94 11.26 6.18 -0.29
C GLY A 94 10.90 5.79 -1.72
N PHE A 95 10.26 4.63 -1.95
CA PHE A 95 9.92 4.23 -3.32
C PHE A 95 8.72 4.96 -3.90
N ILE A 96 7.91 5.64 -3.08
CA ILE A 96 6.67 6.28 -3.53
C ILE A 96 6.51 7.65 -2.88
N VAL A 97 6.14 8.64 -3.71
CA VAL A 97 5.81 9.99 -3.28
C VAL A 97 4.56 10.45 -4.02
N THR A 98 3.52 10.85 -3.28
CA THR A 98 2.31 11.45 -3.85
C THR A 98 2.33 12.96 -3.66
N THR A 99 2.11 13.67 -4.76
CA THR A 99 2.11 15.12 -4.82
C THR A 99 0.77 15.61 -5.36
N LEU A 100 0.16 16.59 -4.67
CA LEU A 100 -1.04 17.28 -5.12
C LEU A 100 -0.73 18.78 -5.20
N ASN A 101 -1.00 19.41 -6.34
CA ASN A 101 -0.73 20.84 -6.56
C ASN A 101 0.73 21.23 -6.27
N GLY A 102 1.68 20.34 -6.56
CA GLY A 102 3.11 20.53 -6.28
C GLY A 102 3.53 20.32 -4.82
N GLN A 103 2.58 19.98 -3.93
CA GLN A 103 2.85 19.70 -2.52
C GLN A 103 2.85 18.20 -2.24
N ARG A 104 3.89 17.73 -1.54
CA ARG A 104 3.99 16.35 -1.07
C ARG A 104 2.94 16.11 0.02
N LEU A 105 2.05 15.14 -0.18
CA LEU A 105 1.03 14.84 0.83
C LEU A 105 1.58 14.06 2.03
N ASP A 106 2.77 13.45 1.86
CA ASP A 106 3.51 12.75 2.91
C ASP A 106 4.47 13.67 3.70
N SER A 107 4.34 15.00 3.55
CA SER A 107 5.15 16.00 4.28
C SER A 107 4.63 16.32 5.67
N VAL A 108 3.59 15.63 6.13
CA VAL A 108 3.07 15.70 7.51
C VAL A 108 3.26 14.34 8.19
N PRO A 109 3.30 14.28 9.53
CA PRO A 109 3.38 13.01 10.22
C PRO A 109 2.26 12.05 9.80
N LEU A 110 2.59 10.77 9.64
CA LEU A 110 1.61 9.72 9.38
C LEU A 110 0.57 9.67 10.51
N SER A 111 -0.70 9.70 10.14
CA SER A 111 -1.83 9.64 11.07
C SER A 111 -2.05 8.22 11.57
N SER A 112 -2.06 7.23 10.67
CA SER A 112 -2.14 5.82 11.05
C SER A 112 -1.38 4.89 10.12
N PHE A 113 -0.98 3.75 10.70
CA PHE A 113 -0.49 2.57 9.99
C PHE A 113 -1.19 1.36 10.59
N SER A 114 -2.26 0.88 9.96
CA SER A 114 -3.20 -0.07 10.59
C SER A 114 -3.58 -1.23 9.66
N PRO A 115 -3.83 -2.43 10.21
CA PRO A 115 -4.36 -3.53 9.43
C PRO A 115 -5.82 -3.24 9.12
N ALA A 116 -6.22 -3.38 7.85
CA ALA A 116 -7.60 -3.18 7.43
C ALA A 116 -8.33 -4.52 7.26
N GLU A 117 -7.64 -5.55 6.76
CA GLU A 117 -8.20 -6.90 6.55
C GLU A 117 -7.10 -7.96 6.59
N THR A 118 -7.45 -9.18 7.03
CA THR A 118 -6.64 -10.40 6.95
C THR A 118 -7.52 -11.59 6.52
N GLY A 119 -6.92 -12.66 5.99
CA GLY A 119 -7.65 -13.82 5.45
C GLY A 119 -7.18 -14.19 4.05
N SER A 120 -8.09 -14.51 3.13
CA SER A 120 -7.77 -14.82 1.71
C SER A 120 -7.05 -13.68 0.97
N ARG A 121 -7.12 -12.47 1.54
CA ARG A 121 -6.32 -11.31 1.19
C ARG A 121 -5.90 -10.60 2.49
N ALA A 122 -4.86 -9.79 2.42
CA ALA A 122 -4.54 -8.85 3.48
C ALA A 122 -4.54 -7.42 2.92
N LEU A 123 -4.98 -6.47 3.74
CA LEU A 123 -4.97 -5.04 3.46
C LEU A 123 -4.37 -4.30 4.63
N VAL A 124 -3.50 -3.33 4.37
CA VAL A 124 -2.90 -2.46 5.38
C VAL A 124 -2.92 -1.01 4.89
N ASP A 125 -3.34 -0.11 5.76
CA ASP A 125 -3.51 1.30 5.47
C ASP A 125 -2.36 2.13 6.04
N LEU A 126 -1.90 3.10 5.26
CA LEU A 126 -1.14 4.25 5.70
C LEU A 126 -1.97 5.50 5.36
N VAL A 127 -2.30 6.31 6.36
CA VAL A 127 -3.16 7.50 6.21
C VAL A 127 -2.42 8.76 6.64
N TRP A 128 -2.57 9.82 5.83
CA TRP A 128 -2.12 11.18 6.15
C TRP A 128 -3.29 12.16 6.03
N HIS A 129 -3.45 13.00 7.05
CA HIS A 129 -4.34 14.16 7.00
C HIS A 129 -3.56 15.44 6.67
N HIS A 130 -3.25 15.64 5.39
CA HIS A 130 -2.58 16.85 4.93
C HIS A 130 -3.58 18.02 4.83
N PRO A 131 -3.17 19.29 5.05
CA PRO A 131 -4.06 20.44 4.91
C PRO A 131 -4.75 20.54 3.54
N SER A 132 -4.08 20.10 2.47
CA SER A 132 -4.59 20.16 1.09
C SER A 132 -5.46 18.96 0.68
N ALA A 133 -5.32 17.81 1.35
CA ALA A 133 -6.08 16.58 1.06
C ALA A 133 -5.85 15.51 2.14
N ASP A 134 -6.79 14.59 2.29
CA ASP A 134 -6.49 13.31 2.93
C ASP A 134 -5.88 12.34 1.90
N LEU A 135 -4.85 11.61 2.29
CA LEU A 135 -4.17 10.61 1.47
C LEU A 135 -4.24 9.25 2.17
N ARG A 136 -4.61 8.21 1.43
CA ARG A 136 -4.48 6.83 1.86
C ARG A 136 -3.67 6.02 0.86
N TYR A 137 -2.66 5.32 1.37
CA TYR A 137 -2.10 4.16 0.69
C TYR A 137 -2.65 2.90 1.33
N ARG A 138 -3.42 2.14 0.57
CA ARG A 138 -3.87 0.80 0.97
C ARG A 138 -3.08 -0.24 0.22
N PHE A 139 -2.09 -0.81 0.89
CA PHE A 139 -1.34 -1.94 0.37
C PHE A 139 -2.12 -3.22 0.57
N GLY A 140 -1.99 -4.14 -0.38
CA GLY A 140 -2.69 -5.41 -0.30
C GLY A 140 -1.96 -6.55 -0.98
N GLY A 141 -2.44 -7.75 -0.70
CA GLY A 141 -1.97 -8.96 -1.35
C GLY A 141 -3.05 -10.03 -1.32
N LEU A 142 -3.00 -10.93 -2.29
CA LEU A 142 -3.91 -12.07 -2.39
C LEU A 142 -3.14 -13.35 -2.09
N ALA A 143 -3.82 -14.33 -1.48
CA ALA A 143 -3.22 -15.62 -1.20
C ALA A 143 -2.85 -16.34 -2.51
N GLY A 144 -1.62 -16.83 -2.61
CA GLY A 144 -1.06 -17.41 -3.85
C GLY A 144 -0.64 -16.39 -4.92
N GLY A 145 -0.84 -15.09 -4.68
CA GLY A 145 -0.42 -14.02 -5.59
C GLY A 145 1.10 -13.79 -5.60
N ASP A 146 1.57 -13.06 -6.61
CA ASP A 146 3.00 -12.78 -6.81
C ASP A 146 3.37 -11.29 -6.82
N CYS A 147 2.40 -10.40 -6.61
CA CYS A 147 2.59 -8.94 -6.59
C CYS A 147 2.07 -8.30 -5.31
N LEU A 148 2.69 -7.18 -4.94
CA LEU A 148 2.14 -6.25 -3.97
C LEU A 148 1.14 -5.33 -4.68
N LEU A 149 -0.08 -5.30 -4.17
CA LEU A 149 -1.14 -4.44 -4.67
C LEU A 149 -1.15 -3.12 -3.90
N LEU A 150 -1.55 -2.03 -4.54
CA LEU A 150 -1.71 -0.73 -3.92
C LEU A 150 -2.92 0.00 -4.50
N GLN A 151 -3.78 0.52 -3.63
CA GLN A 151 -4.70 1.59 -3.98
C GLN A 151 -4.25 2.88 -3.32
N ILE A 152 -4.15 3.94 -4.11
CA ILE A 152 -3.90 5.30 -3.64
C ILE A 152 -5.24 6.04 -3.72
N ASP A 153 -5.75 6.51 -2.59
CA ASP A 153 -6.93 7.38 -2.54
C ASP A 153 -6.52 8.78 -2.11
N VAL A 154 -7.10 9.79 -2.74
CA VAL A 154 -6.93 11.21 -2.38
C VAL A 154 -8.31 11.84 -2.25
N GLU A 155 -8.54 12.53 -1.13
CA GLU A 155 -9.73 13.34 -0.85
C GLU A 155 -9.32 14.82 -0.76
N PRO A 156 -9.34 15.56 -1.88
CA PRO A 156 -8.87 16.94 -1.91
C PRO A 156 -9.74 17.86 -1.08
N LYS A 157 -9.10 18.72 -0.27
CA LYS A 157 -9.72 19.84 0.46
C LYS A 157 -9.63 21.14 -0.34
N THR A 158 -8.98 21.09 -1.50
CA THR A 158 -8.75 22.20 -2.43
C THR A 158 -8.95 21.73 -3.86
N ALA A 159 -9.15 22.68 -4.79
CA ALA A 159 -9.25 22.35 -6.22
C ALA A 159 -7.96 21.69 -6.73
N VAL A 160 -8.10 20.60 -7.48
CA VAL A 160 -6.97 19.84 -8.02
C VAL A 160 -6.51 20.45 -9.34
N LYS A 161 -5.24 20.84 -9.41
CA LYS A 161 -4.53 21.33 -10.60
C LYS A 161 -3.51 20.33 -11.11
N SER A 162 -2.86 19.60 -10.21
CA SER A 162 -1.97 18.49 -10.54
C SER A 162 -2.04 17.40 -9.48
N PHE A 163 -1.95 16.15 -9.93
CA PHE A 163 -1.85 14.96 -9.08
C PHE A 163 -0.80 14.04 -9.69
N GLU A 164 0.32 13.88 -9.00
CA GLU A 164 1.44 13.05 -9.44
C GLU A 164 1.80 12.00 -8.39
N VAL A 165 2.15 10.80 -8.86
CA VAL A 165 2.76 9.76 -8.04
C VAL A 165 4.11 9.42 -8.65
N ARG A 166 5.20 9.73 -7.94
CA ARG A 166 6.55 9.38 -8.35
C ARG A 166 7.00 8.11 -7.66
N LEU A 167 7.47 7.16 -8.46
CA LEU A 167 8.05 5.91 -8.01
C LEU A 167 9.57 5.91 -8.20
N VAL A 168 10.30 5.34 -7.25
CA VAL A 168 11.76 5.27 -7.24
C VAL A 168 12.23 3.81 -7.15
N ALA A 169 13.08 3.41 -8.10
CA ALA A 169 13.63 2.07 -8.16
C ALA A 169 15.14 2.06 -8.43
N TYR A 170 15.78 0.98 -8.01
CA TYR A 170 17.17 0.62 -8.27
C TYR A 170 17.19 -0.76 -8.93
N PRO A 171 16.87 -0.86 -10.23
CA PRO A 171 16.69 -2.16 -10.88
C PRO A 171 17.96 -3.00 -10.80
N SER A 172 17.82 -4.26 -10.35
CA SER A 172 18.89 -5.25 -10.18
C SER A 172 20.06 -4.94 -9.24
N PHE A 173 20.51 -3.69 -9.09
CA PHE A 173 21.77 -3.36 -8.40
C PHE A 173 21.88 -1.88 -7.96
N PHE A 174 22.51 -1.65 -6.81
CA PHE A 174 22.86 -0.31 -6.31
C PHE A 174 24.18 0.22 -6.90
N THR A 175 24.14 0.58 -8.19
CA THR A 175 25.30 1.06 -8.99
C THR A 175 26.10 2.17 -8.31
N GLY A 176 25.44 3.21 -7.79
CA GLY A 176 26.08 4.36 -7.15
C GLY A 176 26.81 4.00 -5.85
N TRP A 177 26.18 3.19 -4.98
CA TRP A 177 26.80 2.71 -3.75
C TRP A 177 28.07 1.89 -4.02
N HIS A 178 28.02 1.02 -5.03
CA HIS A 178 29.14 0.17 -5.41
C HIS A 178 30.11 0.80 -6.42
N LYS A 179 29.88 2.05 -6.85
CA LYS A 179 30.68 2.78 -7.85
C LYS A 179 30.87 2.00 -9.16
N ARG A 180 29.82 1.32 -9.64
CA ARG A 180 29.83 0.56 -10.89
C ARG A 180 28.82 1.13 -11.88
N ALA A 181 29.15 1.06 -13.16
CA ALA A 181 28.24 1.43 -14.24
C ALA A 181 27.24 0.29 -14.51
N GLY A 182 25.98 0.64 -14.70
CA GLY A 182 24.93 -0.27 -15.18
C GLY A 182 24.58 0.02 -16.64
N ALA A 183 23.54 -0.65 -17.11
CA ALA A 183 22.92 -0.34 -18.40
C ALA A 183 21.41 -0.47 -18.24
N ARG A 184 20.81 0.55 -17.63
CA ARG A 184 19.40 0.47 -17.23
C ARG A 184 18.46 0.67 -18.39
N ARG A 185 17.34 -0.02 -18.29
CA ARG A 185 16.29 -0.06 -19.29
C ARG A 185 14.94 -0.01 -18.61
N THR A 186 13.97 0.57 -19.30
CA THR A 186 12.57 0.47 -18.90
C THR A 186 11.72 0.18 -20.13
N LEU A 187 11.06 -0.97 -20.10
CA LEU A 187 10.13 -1.41 -21.13
C LEU A 187 8.71 -1.03 -20.73
N THR A 188 8.00 -0.39 -21.65
CA THR A 188 6.58 -0.06 -21.57
C THR A 188 5.87 -0.61 -22.82
N PRO A 189 4.52 -0.64 -22.88
CA PRO A 189 3.82 -0.93 -24.13
C PRO A 189 4.24 0.00 -25.30
N GLY A 190 4.53 1.26 -25.00
CA GLY A 190 4.99 2.27 -25.98
C GLY A 190 6.46 2.11 -26.39
N GLY A 191 7.19 1.17 -25.82
CA GLY A 191 8.56 0.83 -26.19
C GLY A 191 9.58 0.99 -25.08
N LEU A 192 10.85 0.96 -25.49
CA LEU A 192 12.01 0.95 -24.61
C LEU A 192 12.52 2.37 -24.32
N THR A 193 12.85 2.64 -23.06
CA THR A 193 13.60 3.82 -22.62
C THR A 193 14.94 3.39 -22.05
N GLU A 194 16.02 3.98 -22.55
CA GLU A 194 17.39 3.66 -22.12
C GLU A 194 17.89 4.60 -21.03
N GLU A 195 18.97 4.20 -20.37
CA GLU A 195 19.65 5.01 -19.36
C GLU A 195 20.03 6.39 -19.90
N GLY A 196 19.76 7.43 -19.11
CA GLY A 196 20.00 8.82 -19.47
C GLY A 196 18.87 9.46 -20.27
N GLN A 197 17.96 8.67 -20.85
CA GLN A 197 16.81 9.19 -21.57
C GLN A 197 15.66 9.59 -20.63
N THR A 198 14.75 10.41 -21.16
CA THR A 198 13.46 10.71 -20.54
C THR A 198 12.40 10.61 -21.63
N LYS A 199 11.38 9.78 -21.40
CA LYS A 199 10.24 9.63 -22.31
C LYS A 199 8.94 9.79 -21.55
N GLU A 200 7.96 10.41 -22.21
CA GLU A 200 6.58 10.46 -21.74
C GLU A 200 5.73 9.60 -22.68
N PHE A 201 4.83 8.82 -22.09
CA PHE A 201 3.91 7.95 -22.79
C PHE A 201 2.49 8.33 -22.42
N ALA A 202 1.57 8.30 -23.38
CA ALA A 202 0.14 8.36 -23.07
C ALA A 202 -0.24 7.17 -22.17
N SER A 203 -1.34 7.28 -21.42
CA SER A 203 -1.76 6.22 -20.48
C SER A 203 -1.87 4.83 -21.13
N ALA A 204 -2.37 4.74 -22.36
CA ALA A 204 -2.47 3.49 -23.13
C ALA A 204 -1.12 2.85 -23.50
N GLU A 205 -0.05 3.65 -23.52
CA GLU A 205 1.31 3.23 -23.87
C GLU A 205 2.22 3.09 -22.64
N GLY A 206 1.82 3.64 -21.50
CA GLY A 206 2.61 3.69 -20.27
C GLY A 206 2.03 2.93 -19.07
N TRP A 207 0.91 2.21 -19.23
CA TRP A 207 0.19 1.57 -18.12
C TRP A 207 0.97 0.44 -17.41
N TYR A 208 2.10 -0.01 -17.95
CA TYR A 208 3.09 -0.75 -17.17
C TYR A 208 4.50 -0.25 -17.45
N ALA A 209 5.40 -0.50 -16.50
CA ALA A 209 6.83 -0.33 -16.66
C ALA A 209 7.58 -1.54 -16.07
N LEU A 210 8.40 -2.19 -16.88
CA LEU A 210 9.37 -3.21 -16.47
C LEU A 210 10.76 -2.60 -16.49
N LEU A 211 11.39 -2.50 -15.32
CA LEU A 211 12.69 -1.88 -15.12
C LEU A 211 13.73 -2.95 -14.85
N TYR A 212 14.82 -2.95 -15.62
CA TYR A 212 15.91 -3.91 -15.51
C TYR A 212 17.26 -3.27 -15.84
N ASP A 213 18.34 -4.01 -15.61
CA ASP A 213 19.70 -3.63 -15.95
C ASP A 213 20.36 -4.76 -16.76
N GLU A 214 20.95 -4.41 -17.91
CA GLU A 214 21.58 -5.39 -18.81
C GLU A 214 22.97 -5.86 -18.32
N VAL A 215 23.65 -5.06 -17.49
CA VAL A 215 24.93 -5.44 -16.89
C VAL A 215 24.69 -6.36 -15.71
N PHE A 216 23.78 -5.98 -14.81
CA PHE A 216 23.45 -6.70 -13.58
C PHE A 216 22.27 -7.67 -13.77
N ASP A 217 22.36 -8.55 -14.76
CA ASP A 217 21.39 -9.61 -15.00
C ASP A 217 21.75 -10.86 -14.16
N PRO A 218 20.81 -11.43 -13.38
CA PRO A 218 21.03 -12.69 -12.66
C PRO A 218 21.59 -13.83 -13.53
N ALA A 219 21.28 -13.88 -14.83
CA ALA A 219 21.87 -14.86 -15.75
C ALA A 219 23.39 -14.73 -15.95
N ARG A 220 23.96 -13.57 -15.63
CA ARG A 220 25.41 -13.29 -15.64
C ARG A 220 26.06 -13.53 -14.29
N GLY A 221 25.31 -14.04 -13.31
CA GLY A 221 25.79 -14.29 -11.95
C GLY A 221 25.85 -13.05 -11.06
N GLU A 222 25.32 -11.91 -11.51
CA GLU A 222 25.30 -10.64 -10.76
C GLU A 222 23.88 -10.05 -10.67
N GLY A 223 23.67 -9.14 -9.72
CA GLY A 223 22.37 -8.49 -9.52
C GLY A 223 21.31 -9.36 -8.84
N THR A 224 20.16 -8.74 -8.54
CA THR A 224 19.03 -9.40 -7.86
C THR A 224 17.77 -9.50 -8.71
N GLY A 225 17.78 -8.91 -9.91
CA GLY A 225 16.73 -9.05 -10.92
C GLY A 225 15.88 -7.78 -11.13
N ALA A 226 15.02 -7.86 -12.14
CA ALA A 226 14.17 -6.75 -12.55
C ALA A 226 13.08 -6.42 -11.52
N CYS A 227 12.46 -5.25 -11.64
CA CYS A 227 11.25 -4.87 -10.91
C CYS A 227 10.25 -4.25 -11.87
N ALA A 228 8.97 -4.30 -11.51
CA ALA A 228 7.93 -3.77 -12.40
C ALA A 228 6.75 -3.19 -11.65
N VAL A 229 5.99 -2.36 -12.36
CA VAL A 229 4.71 -1.80 -11.93
C VAL A 229 3.71 -1.89 -13.07
N THR A 230 2.47 -2.22 -12.73
CA THR A 230 1.28 -2.06 -13.58
C THR A 230 0.35 -1.08 -12.89
N VAL A 231 -0.27 -0.18 -13.65
CA VAL A 231 -1.26 0.79 -13.18
C VAL A 231 -2.52 0.70 -14.04
N LEU A 232 -3.70 0.87 -13.44
CA LEU A 232 -4.90 1.06 -14.23
C LEU A 232 -4.84 2.40 -14.98
N PRO A 233 -5.04 2.42 -16.31
CA PRO A 233 -4.96 3.66 -17.07
C PRO A 233 -6.12 4.62 -16.79
N ASP A 234 -7.19 4.16 -16.15
CA ASP A 234 -8.33 4.99 -15.78
C ASP A 234 -7.91 6.06 -14.76
N GLY A 235 -8.17 7.33 -15.09
CA GLY A 235 -7.72 8.47 -14.30
C GLY A 235 -6.25 8.85 -14.52
N LEU A 236 -5.50 8.12 -15.36
CA LEU A 236 -4.14 8.46 -15.74
C LEU A 236 -4.12 9.32 -17.00
N GLU A 237 -3.34 10.39 -16.98
CA GLU A 237 -3.09 11.23 -18.16
C GLU A 237 -1.89 10.67 -18.95
N LYS A 238 -0.75 10.53 -18.26
CA LYS A 238 0.51 10.08 -18.86
C LYS A 238 1.44 9.43 -17.85
N VAL A 239 2.46 8.77 -18.37
CA VAL A 239 3.54 8.17 -17.58
C VAL A 239 4.89 8.68 -18.10
N ARG A 240 5.72 9.18 -17.19
CA ARG A 240 7.09 9.63 -17.49
C ARG A 240 8.09 8.62 -16.96
N ILE A 241 9.00 8.19 -17.83
CA ILE A 241 10.03 7.18 -17.56
C ILE A 241 11.41 7.83 -17.64
N GLU A 242 12.18 7.66 -16.57
CA GLU A 242 13.50 8.28 -16.42
C GLU A 242 14.50 7.30 -15.82
N PRO A 243 15.06 6.36 -16.60
CA PRO A 243 16.12 5.49 -16.12
C PRO A 243 17.41 6.32 -15.98
N ARG A 244 17.83 6.64 -14.77
CA ARG A 244 19.12 7.32 -14.51
C ARG A 244 20.15 6.30 -14.06
N SER A 245 21.41 6.73 -14.06
CA SER A 245 22.55 5.87 -13.71
C SER A 245 22.52 5.32 -12.28
N TYR A 246 21.79 5.95 -11.34
CA TYR A 246 21.64 5.45 -9.97
C TYR A 246 20.21 5.19 -9.48
N PRO A 247 19.22 6.07 -9.61
CA PRO A 247 17.81 5.67 -9.51
C PRO A 247 17.12 5.67 -10.88
N SER A 248 16.12 4.81 -11.06
CA SER A 248 15.17 4.90 -12.16
C SER A 248 13.85 5.41 -11.61
N TYR A 249 13.21 6.33 -12.33
CA TYR A 249 11.93 6.89 -11.94
C TYR A 249 10.80 6.50 -12.90
N VAL A 250 9.63 6.26 -12.31
CA VAL A 250 8.34 6.17 -13.02
C VAL A 250 7.43 7.20 -12.39
N THR A 251 7.10 8.26 -13.11
CA THR A 251 6.15 9.27 -12.63
C THR A 251 4.81 9.07 -13.32
N LEU A 252 3.77 8.81 -12.54
CA LEU A 252 2.38 8.72 -12.96
C LEU A 252 1.75 10.10 -12.82
N VAL A 253 1.25 10.65 -13.92
CA VAL A 253 0.52 11.93 -13.92
C VAL A 253 -0.95 11.60 -14.07
N ALA A 254 -1.71 11.82 -13.00
CA ALA A 254 -3.14 11.57 -12.96
C ALA A 254 -3.91 12.80 -13.45
N ARG A 255 -5.08 12.57 -14.02
CA ARG A 255 -5.99 13.65 -14.41
C ARG A 255 -6.52 14.37 -13.17
N PRO A 256 -6.85 15.68 -13.24
CA PRO A 256 -7.31 16.44 -12.08
C PRO A 256 -8.56 15.88 -11.38
N GLU A 257 -9.44 15.19 -12.12
CA GLU A 257 -10.63 14.52 -11.60
C GLU A 257 -10.35 13.18 -10.91
N ALA A 258 -9.16 12.60 -11.11
CA ALA A 258 -8.80 11.34 -10.48
C ALA A 258 -8.76 11.51 -8.95
N ARG A 259 -9.37 10.56 -8.25
CA ARG A 259 -9.32 10.44 -6.79
C ARG A 259 -8.66 9.15 -6.33
N ARG A 260 -8.39 8.27 -7.28
CA ARG A 260 -7.94 6.91 -7.03
C ARG A 260 -6.99 6.45 -8.13
N LEU A 261 -5.92 5.78 -7.73
CA LEU A 261 -5.07 4.99 -8.62
C LEU A 261 -4.93 3.58 -8.04
N LYS A 262 -4.90 2.56 -8.91
CA LYS A 262 -4.65 1.16 -8.52
C LYS A 262 -3.41 0.64 -9.23
N LEU A 263 -2.51 0.03 -8.47
CA LEU A 263 -1.21 -0.42 -8.93
C LEU A 263 -0.92 -1.85 -8.44
N ALA A 264 -0.06 -2.55 -9.17
CA ALA A 264 0.57 -3.80 -8.77
C ALA A 264 2.07 -3.73 -8.99
N PHE A 265 2.85 -4.24 -8.05
CA PHE A 265 4.32 -4.19 -8.05
C PHE A 265 4.94 -5.58 -7.97
N TRP A 266 6.06 -5.75 -8.67
CA TRP A 266 6.90 -6.94 -8.60
C TRP A 266 8.35 -6.58 -8.30
N LYS A 267 9.03 -7.48 -7.58
CA LYS A 267 10.49 -7.63 -7.59
C LYS A 267 10.83 -9.08 -7.98
N PHE A 268 11.40 -9.27 -9.16
CA PHE A 268 11.69 -10.60 -9.71
C PHE A 268 13.02 -11.12 -9.18
N ASN A 269 13.00 -11.67 -7.96
CA ASN A 269 14.19 -12.09 -7.24
C ASN A 269 14.96 -13.22 -7.95
N LYS A 270 16.20 -12.93 -8.37
CA LYS A 270 17.13 -13.85 -9.06
C LYS A 270 16.61 -14.42 -10.37
N GLU A 271 15.63 -13.78 -10.98
CA GLU A 271 15.12 -14.21 -12.28
C GLU A 271 15.87 -13.52 -13.44
N PRO A 272 16.33 -14.27 -14.45
CA PRO A 272 16.97 -13.70 -15.64
C PRO A 272 16.10 -12.70 -16.39
N ASN A 273 16.70 -11.62 -16.91
CA ASN A 273 15.98 -10.61 -17.67
C ASN A 273 15.23 -11.19 -18.87
N ALA A 274 15.86 -12.11 -19.61
CA ALA A 274 15.27 -12.73 -20.79
C ALA A 274 13.94 -13.45 -20.49
N ALA A 275 13.86 -14.16 -19.36
CA ALA A 275 12.65 -14.86 -18.95
C ALA A 275 11.53 -13.90 -18.56
N ILE A 276 11.88 -12.80 -17.87
CA ILE A 276 10.92 -11.78 -17.44
C ILE A 276 10.41 -10.99 -18.64
N LEU A 277 11.30 -10.51 -19.52
CA LEU A 277 10.95 -9.77 -20.73
C LEU A 277 9.98 -10.55 -21.63
N ALA A 278 10.16 -11.87 -21.75
CA ALA A 278 9.30 -12.72 -22.56
C ALA A 278 7.88 -12.86 -21.99
N ARG A 279 7.72 -12.91 -20.66
CA ARG A 279 6.43 -13.21 -20.02
C ARG A 279 5.69 -12.00 -19.45
N PHE A 280 6.41 -10.93 -19.13
CA PHE A 280 5.85 -9.80 -18.38
C PHE A 280 4.69 -9.10 -19.08
N PRO A 281 4.68 -8.88 -20.41
CA PRO A 281 3.54 -8.24 -21.06
C PRO A 281 2.22 -8.98 -20.82
N ALA A 282 2.23 -10.32 -20.87
CA ALA A 282 1.06 -11.13 -20.57
C ALA A 282 0.69 -11.08 -19.08
N LEU A 283 1.68 -11.15 -18.18
CA LEU A 283 1.46 -11.03 -16.74
C LEU A 283 0.86 -9.67 -16.36
N ALA A 284 1.37 -8.58 -16.95
CA ALA A 284 0.88 -7.22 -16.74
C ALA A 284 -0.58 -7.10 -17.20
N GLN A 285 -0.93 -7.69 -18.35
CA GLN A 285 -2.30 -7.70 -18.87
C GLN A 285 -3.27 -8.43 -17.93
N THR A 286 -2.95 -9.66 -17.53
CA THR A 286 -3.77 -10.43 -16.59
C THR A 286 -3.93 -9.69 -15.25
N THR A 287 -2.85 -9.05 -14.77
CA THR A 287 -2.89 -8.32 -13.51
C THR A 287 -3.69 -7.02 -13.62
N ARG A 288 -3.65 -6.35 -14.77
CA ARG A 288 -4.50 -5.19 -15.04
C ARG A 288 -5.98 -5.55 -14.98
N GLU A 289 -6.37 -6.68 -15.56
CA GLU A 289 -7.76 -7.19 -15.48
C GLU A 289 -8.16 -7.51 -14.03
N LEU A 290 -7.27 -8.16 -13.27
CA LEU A 290 -7.45 -8.39 -11.84
C LEU A 290 -7.63 -7.07 -11.06
N LEU A 291 -6.76 -6.08 -11.28
CA LEU A 291 -6.83 -4.77 -10.61
C LEU A 291 -8.13 -4.03 -10.91
N ALA A 292 -8.63 -4.14 -12.14
CA ALA A 292 -9.89 -3.51 -12.55
C ALA A 292 -11.08 -4.08 -11.76
N GLY A 293 -11.12 -5.41 -11.57
CA GLY A 293 -12.17 -6.09 -10.82
C GLY A 293 -12.01 -6.09 -9.30
N LEU A 294 -10.83 -5.76 -8.78
CA LEU A 294 -10.56 -5.84 -7.34
C LEU A 294 -11.16 -4.66 -6.57
N ASP A 295 -12.02 -4.95 -5.60
CA ASP A 295 -12.46 -4.00 -4.58
C ASP A 295 -11.43 -3.94 -3.44
N PHE A 296 -10.94 -2.76 -3.08
CA PHE A 296 -10.01 -2.58 -1.96
C PHE A 296 -10.72 -2.20 -0.66
N SER A 297 -12.05 -2.12 -0.64
CA SER A 297 -12.82 -1.88 0.58
C SER A 297 -12.70 -3.09 1.51
N PRO A 298 -12.40 -2.93 2.81
CA PRO A 298 -12.32 -4.06 3.73
C PRO A 298 -13.69 -4.72 3.84
N ARG A 299 -13.75 -6.05 3.85
CA ARG A 299 -15.02 -6.81 3.93
C ARG A 299 -15.84 -6.42 5.16
N SER A 300 -15.16 -6.04 6.25
CA SER A 300 -15.83 -5.57 7.46
C SER A 300 -16.72 -4.35 7.20
N LEU A 301 -16.45 -3.50 6.20
CA LEU A 301 -17.32 -2.35 5.91
C LEU A 301 -18.68 -2.79 5.38
N SER A 302 -18.72 -3.82 4.52
CA SER A 302 -19.97 -4.26 3.88
C SER A 302 -20.77 -5.26 4.72
N THR A 303 -20.13 -5.91 5.70
CA THR A 303 -20.79 -6.88 6.58
C THR A 303 -21.21 -6.30 7.94
N PHE A 304 -20.87 -5.04 8.23
CA PHE A 304 -21.18 -4.43 9.53
C PHE A 304 -22.59 -3.85 9.53
N ASP A 305 -23.40 -4.23 10.52
CA ASP A 305 -24.79 -3.78 10.66
C ASP A 305 -24.87 -2.49 11.47
N PHE A 306 -24.63 -1.35 10.82
CA PHE A 306 -24.71 -0.03 11.44
C PHE A 306 -26.10 0.28 12.03
N ASP A 307 -27.16 -0.22 11.37
CA ASP A 307 -28.54 0.01 11.80
C ASP A 307 -28.82 -0.69 13.11
N GLU A 308 -28.34 -1.92 13.28
CA GLU A 308 -28.46 -2.64 14.53
C GLU A 308 -27.71 -1.92 15.66
N VAL A 309 -26.48 -1.46 15.40
CA VAL A 309 -25.70 -0.71 16.40
C VAL A 309 -26.44 0.55 16.84
N ALA A 310 -26.97 1.31 15.89
CA ALA A 310 -27.74 2.52 16.17
C ALA A 310 -29.01 2.21 16.97
N LYS A 311 -29.76 1.17 16.60
CA LYS A 311 -30.96 0.72 17.34
C LYS A 311 -30.62 0.29 18.76
N MET A 312 -29.53 -0.45 18.97
CA MET A 312 -29.06 -0.84 20.31
C MET A 312 -28.70 0.38 21.17
N ALA A 313 -28.02 1.37 20.59
CA ALA A 313 -27.70 2.62 21.27
C ALA A 313 -28.96 3.42 21.69
N THR A 314 -30.03 3.38 20.89
CA THR A 314 -31.31 4.01 21.25
C THR A 314 -32.02 3.26 22.38
N ARG A 315 -32.10 1.92 22.30
CA ARG A 315 -32.75 1.06 23.31
C ARG A 315 -32.08 1.07 24.68
N ALA A 316 -30.81 1.48 24.76
CA ALA A 316 -30.09 1.62 26.02
C ALA A 316 -30.80 2.52 27.05
N GLY A 317 -31.59 3.50 26.59
CA GLY A 317 -32.38 4.37 27.47
C GLY A 317 -33.71 3.75 27.94
N GLU A 318 -34.13 2.63 27.34
CA GLU A 318 -35.44 2.01 27.55
C GLU A 318 -35.36 0.73 28.39
N SER A 319 -34.19 0.08 28.47
CA SER A 319 -33.95 -1.14 29.25
C SER A 319 -32.92 -0.91 30.35
N ALA A 320 -33.24 -1.31 31.58
CA ALA A 320 -32.34 -1.18 32.73
C ALA A 320 -31.08 -2.05 32.57
N ALA A 321 -31.22 -3.29 32.08
CA ALA A 321 -30.09 -4.18 31.82
C ALA A 321 -29.19 -3.67 30.68
N LEU A 322 -29.79 -3.22 29.56
CA LEU A 322 -29.01 -2.60 28.48
C LEU A 322 -28.33 -1.32 28.95
N GLY A 323 -29.04 -0.48 29.70
CA GLY A 323 -28.52 0.76 30.24
C GLY A 323 -27.32 0.52 31.14
N ALA A 324 -27.32 -0.53 31.96
CA ALA A 324 -26.19 -0.86 32.83
C ALA A 324 -24.89 -1.16 32.03
N VAL A 325 -25.01 -1.81 30.87
CA VAL A 325 -23.87 -2.14 30.00
C VAL A 325 -23.47 -0.96 29.13
N LEU A 326 -24.43 -0.30 28.47
CA LEU A 326 -24.16 0.67 27.42
C LEU A 326 -23.99 2.09 27.94
N ASN A 327 -24.68 2.53 29.01
CA ASN A 327 -24.63 3.92 29.47
C ASN A 327 -23.21 4.45 29.76
N PRO A 328 -22.28 3.67 30.34
CA PRO A 328 -20.90 4.13 30.54
C PRO A 328 -20.17 4.50 29.24
N ARG A 329 -20.59 3.92 28.11
CA ARG A 329 -19.92 3.98 26.80
C ARG A 329 -20.79 4.61 25.71
N LEU A 330 -22.02 5.03 26.04
CA LEU A 330 -23.02 5.45 25.07
C LEU A 330 -22.62 6.74 24.34
N ALA A 331 -21.95 7.67 25.05
CA ALA A 331 -21.43 8.89 24.45
C ALA A 331 -20.34 8.59 23.41
N GLU A 332 -19.41 7.69 23.73
CA GLU A 332 -18.36 7.24 22.82
C GLU A 332 -18.93 6.50 21.60
N LEU A 333 -19.90 5.61 21.81
CA LEU A 333 -20.58 4.89 20.75
C LEU A 333 -21.31 5.85 19.79
N ARG A 334 -22.02 6.85 20.32
CA ARG A 334 -22.70 7.87 19.50
C ARG A 334 -21.72 8.71 18.71
N ALA A 335 -20.61 9.14 19.34
CA ALA A 335 -19.56 9.88 18.65
C ALA A 335 -18.92 9.05 17.52
N TRP A 336 -18.70 7.75 17.76
CA TRP A 336 -18.18 6.84 16.74
C TRP A 336 -19.16 6.63 15.57
N LEU A 337 -20.46 6.43 15.85
CA LEU A 337 -21.50 6.33 14.82
C LEU A 337 -21.57 7.60 13.96
N GLU A 338 -21.44 8.78 14.58
CA GLU A 338 -21.42 10.05 13.85
C GLU A 338 -20.19 10.15 12.91
N GLN A 339 -18.99 9.81 13.42
CA GLN A 339 -17.75 9.80 12.64
C GLN A 339 -17.75 8.77 11.51
N THR A 340 -18.54 7.71 11.63
CA THR A 340 -18.63 6.61 10.66
C THR A 340 -19.89 6.68 9.80
N SER A 341 -20.70 7.74 9.93
CA SER A 341 -21.98 7.90 9.23
C SER A 341 -21.88 7.79 7.70
N SER A 342 -20.82 8.33 7.09
CA SER A 342 -20.60 8.21 5.65
C SER A 342 -20.32 6.78 5.19
N VAL A 343 -19.71 5.95 6.06
CA VAL A 343 -19.56 4.50 5.82
C VAL A 343 -20.92 3.83 5.81
N ALA A 344 -21.76 4.12 6.82
CA ALA A 344 -23.12 3.58 6.92
C ALA A 344 -23.99 3.97 5.71
N GLN A 345 -23.77 5.16 5.14
CA GLN A 345 -24.45 5.65 3.94
C GLN A 345 -23.89 5.09 2.62
N GLY A 346 -22.90 4.20 2.66
CA GLY A 346 -22.27 3.61 1.47
C GLY A 346 -21.35 4.59 0.72
N GLN A 347 -20.93 5.68 1.34
CA GLN A 347 -19.99 6.67 0.81
C GLN A 347 -18.74 6.79 1.71
N PRO A 348 -17.99 5.69 1.93
CA PRO A 348 -16.89 5.69 2.90
C PRO A 348 -15.77 6.64 2.45
N GLY A 349 -15.53 7.69 3.24
CA GLY A 349 -14.35 8.53 3.13
C GLY A 349 -13.12 7.93 3.84
N ILE A 350 -11.95 8.54 3.67
CA ILE A 350 -10.70 8.07 4.30
C ILE A 350 -10.82 8.13 5.82
N ALA A 351 -11.13 9.30 6.39
CA ALA A 351 -11.22 9.51 7.83
C ALA A 351 -12.31 8.65 8.48
N SER A 352 -13.48 8.53 7.85
CA SER A 352 -14.58 7.70 8.37
C SER A 352 -14.26 6.20 8.31
N THR A 353 -13.53 5.75 7.28
CA THR A 353 -13.05 4.36 7.19
C THR A 353 -12.02 4.08 8.29
N GLU A 354 -11.11 5.00 8.53
CA GLU A 354 -10.10 4.88 9.58
C GLU A 354 -10.75 4.81 10.97
N ALA A 355 -11.69 5.71 11.27
CA ALA A 355 -12.47 5.70 12.52
C ALA A 355 -13.26 4.40 12.69
N PHE A 356 -13.89 3.91 11.61
CA PHE A 356 -14.57 2.62 11.63
C PHE A 356 -13.62 1.48 11.98
N LEU A 357 -12.48 1.36 11.28
CA LEU A 357 -11.53 0.28 11.50
C LEU A 357 -10.92 0.32 12.91
N ALA A 358 -10.69 1.52 13.47
CA ALA A 358 -10.16 1.68 14.81
C ALA A 358 -11.15 1.25 15.91
N GLY A 359 -12.45 1.50 15.74
CA GLY A 359 -13.46 1.22 16.76
C GLY A 359 -14.24 -0.09 16.59
N ARG A 360 -14.21 -0.74 15.41
CA ARG A 360 -15.13 -1.84 15.09
C ARG A 360 -15.08 -3.01 16.07
N GLU A 361 -13.91 -3.41 16.54
CA GLU A 361 -13.75 -4.60 17.40
C GLU A 361 -14.31 -4.33 18.80
N GLU A 362 -13.95 -3.18 19.36
CA GLU A 362 -14.43 -2.71 20.65
C GLU A 362 -15.95 -2.54 20.66
N PHE A 363 -16.52 -1.91 19.64
CA PHE A 363 -17.98 -1.74 19.56
C PHE A 363 -18.71 -3.04 19.21
N GLN A 364 -18.09 -3.96 18.47
CA GLN A 364 -18.67 -5.28 18.24
C GLN A 364 -18.72 -6.11 19.54
N GLU A 365 -17.68 -6.04 20.37
CA GLU A 365 -17.68 -6.66 21.70
C GLU A 365 -18.76 -6.04 22.59
N LEU A 366 -18.86 -4.70 22.61
CA LEU A 366 -19.90 -3.99 23.37
C LEU A 366 -21.31 -4.44 22.97
N LEU A 367 -21.56 -4.65 21.66
CA LEU A 367 -22.85 -5.15 21.18
C LEU A 367 -23.11 -6.60 21.64
N TRP A 368 -22.10 -7.46 21.63
CA TRP A 368 -22.24 -8.81 22.17
C TRP A 368 -22.59 -8.81 23.66
N GLN A 369 -21.91 -7.97 24.45
CA GLN A 369 -22.20 -7.81 25.88
C GLN A 369 -23.63 -7.30 26.10
N ALA A 370 -24.07 -6.31 25.32
CA ALA A 370 -25.41 -5.77 25.40
C ALA A 370 -26.49 -6.80 25.01
N ARG A 371 -26.30 -7.57 23.93
CA ARG A 371 -27.21 -8.67 23.55
C ARG A 371 -27.27 -9.74 24.63
N LEU A 372 -26.13 -10.09 25.23
CA LEU A 372 -26.08 -11.07 26.33
C LEU A 372 -26.84 -10.54 27.57
N ALA A 373 -26.69 -9.26 27.90
CA ALA A 373 -27.43 -8.65 29.00
C ALA A 373 -28.95 -8.66 28.76
N GLU A 374 -29.41 -8.35 27.54
CA GLU A 374 -30.83 -8.51 27.18
C GLU A 374 -31.28 -9.96 27.36
N LEU A 375 -30.51 -10.93 26.87
CA LEU A 375 -30.86 -12.35 26.96
C LEU A 375 -30.97 -12.89 28.39
N LEU A 376 -30.19 -12.33 29.33
CA LEU A 376 -30.16 -12.75 30.73
C LEU A 376 -31.19 -12.02 31.62
N ASP A 377 -31.81 -10.94 31.13
CA ASP A 377 -32.84 -10.16 31.83
C ASP A 377 -34.28 -10.62 31.49
N PHE A 378 -34.43 -11.71 30.72
CA PHE A 378 -35.71 -12.34 30.36
C PHE A 378 -36.26 -13.29 31.42
#